data_AF-A0A2I8VI86-F1
#
_entry.id   AF-A0A2I8VI86-F1
#
_cell.length_a   1.000
_cell.length_b   1.000
_cell.length_c   1.000
_cell.angle_alpha   90.00
_cell.angle_beta   90.00
_cell.angle_gamma   90.00
#
_symmetry.space_group_name_H-M   'P 1'
#
loop_
_entity.id
_entity.type
_entity.pdbx_description
1 polymer ?
#
loop_
_entity_poly.entity_id
_entity_poly.type
_entity_poly.pdbx_seq_one_letter_code
_entity_poly.pdbx_strand_id
1 'polypeptide(L)'
;MAPVQTLLTVGGLGLDVIGAAIIALPDIPRANLVLWSARVRRGLSDMESNGLREGETGYSEIKDELENIYRLDFPDEVWAVRVGFYTMSRYGFESVYLFVDPEDEDEQKALGKELGLPVDYRVARETIQQKIDTWQAGVRGFGFLLLATGFLLQIVGNLI
;
A
#
# COMPACT_ATOMS: atom_id res chain seq x y z
N MET A 1 5.57 42.39 -21.14
CA MET A 1 6.01 41.93 -19.79
C MET A 1 4.83 41.45 -18.96
N ALA A 2 3.77 42.26 -18.77
CA ALA A 2 2.55 41.88 -18.03
C ALA A 2 1.92 40.49 -18.29
N PRO A 3 1.81 39.97 -19.54
CA PRO A 3 1.20 38.65 -19.78
C PRO A 3 2.08 37.49 -19.30
N VAL A 4 3.42 37.63 -19.33
CA VAL A 4 4.35 36.58 -18.88
C VAL A 4 4.39 36.52 -17.36
N GLN A 5 4.45 37.68 -16.70
CA GLN A 5 4.31 37.80 -15.24
C GLN A 5 3.01 37.14 -14.75
N THR A 6 1.87 37.50 -15.36
CA THR A 6 0.56 36.95 -14.96
C THR A 6 0.51 35.44 -15.16
N LEU A 7 1.05 34.92 -16.26
CA LEU A 7 1.09 33.48 -16.53
C LEU A 7 1.94 32.72 -15.49
N LEU A 8 3.11 33.25 -15.14
CA LEU A 8 4.01 32.62 -14.16
C LEU A 8 3.41 32.62 -12.75
N THR A 9 2.80 33.73 -12.33
CA THR A 9 2.20 33.85 -11.00
C THR A 9 0.95 32.98 -10.88
N VAL A 10 0.04 32.99 -11.86
CA VAL A 10 -1.16 32.16 -11.86
C VAL A 10 -0.83 30.69 -12.04
N GLY A 11 0.13 30.37 -12.93
CA GLY A 11 0.62 29.00 -13.13
C GLY A 11 1.29 28.44 -11.87
N GLY A 12 2.09 29.26 -11.20
CA GLY A 12 2.71 28.90 -9.92
C GLY A 12 1.67 28.65 -8.83
N LEU A 13 0.64 29.49 -8.72
CA LEU A 13 -0.48 29.26 -7.78
C LEU A 13 -1.23 27.96 -8.09
N GLY A 14 -1.46 27.65 -9.37
CA GLY A 14 -2.08 26.39 -9.78
C GLY A 14 -1.26 25.17 -9.36
N LEU A 15 0.05 25.23 -9.54
CA LEU A 15 0.97 24.18 -9.08
C LEU A 15 0.96 24.03 -7.57
N ASP A 16 0.88 25.13 -6.83
CA ASP A 16 0.81 25.09 -5.37
C ASP A 16 -0.48 24.40 -4.87
N VAL A 17 -1.62 24.74 -5.47
CA VAL A 17 -2.91 24.11 -5.12
C VAL A 17 -2.87 22.60 -5.40
N ILE A 18 -2.31 22.19 -6.54
CA ILE A 18 -2.16 20.78 -6.91
C ILE A 18 -1.18 20.08 -5.96
N GLY A 19 -0.04 20.70 -5.66
CA GLY A 19 0.95 20.17 -4.73
C GLY A 19 0.38 19.93 -3.33
N ALA A 20 -0.35 20.90 -2.79
CA ALA A 20 -1.02 20.78 -1.50
C ALA A 20 -2.09 19.67 -1.50
N ALA A 21 -2.88 19.57 -2.59
CA ALA A 21 -3.87 18.50 -2.73
C ALA A 21 -3.22 17.11 -2.72
N ILE A 22 -2.10 16.94 -3.43
CA ILE A 22 -1.36 15.67 -3.48
C ILE A 22 -0.79 15.30 -2.11
N ILE A 23 -0.21 16.25 -1.37
CA ILE A 23 0.31 16.01 -0.01
C ILE A 23 -0.80 15.51 0.92
N ALA A 24 -2.00 16.05 0.78
CA ALA A 24 -3.15 15.70 1.63
C ALA A 24 -3.81 14.36 1.26
N LEU A 25 -3.58 13.82 0.05
CA LEU A 25 -4.23 12.59 -0.42
C LEU A 25 -4.11 11.38 0.54
N PRO A 26 -2.94 11.06 1.13
CA PRO A 26 -2.80 9.94 2.06
C PRO A 26 -3.60 10.11 3.35
N ASP A 27 -3.88 11.36 3.75
CA ASP A 27 -4.51 11.68 5.03
C ASP A 27 -6.05 11.75 4.93
N ILE A 28 -6.60 11.81 3.72
CA ILE A 28 -8.06 11.89 3.48
C ILE A 28 -8.63 10.47 3.36
N PRO A 29 -9.51 10.00 4.29
CA PRO A 29 -9.98 8.61 4.32
C PRO A 29 -10.66 8.13 3.04
N ARG A 30 -11.41 9.01 2.35
CA ARG A 30 -12.12 8.66 1.11
C ARG A 30 -11.23 8.69 -0.14
N ALA A 31 -10.25 9.60 -0.18
CA ALA A 31 -9.33 9.71 -1.30
C ALA A 31 -8.23 8.64 -1.25
N ASN A 32 -7.87 8.20 -0.04
CA ASN A 32 -6.87 7.17 0.17
C ASN A 32 -7.31 5.81 -0.40
N LEU A 33 -8.61 5.52 -0.53
CA LEU A 33 -9.10 4.26 -1.12
C LEU A 33 -8.66 4.03 -2.58
N VAL A 34 -8.31 5.09 -3.32
CA VAL A 34 -7.74 4.98 -4.67
C VAL A 34 -6.24 4.63 -4.61
N LEU A 35 -5.59 4.99 -3.51
CA LEU A 35 -4.17 4.74 -3.31
C LEU A 35 -3.96 3.24 -3.03
N TRP A 36 -2.95 2.68 -3.69
CA TRP A 36 -2.49 1.31 -3.45
C TRP A 36 -2.24 1.05 -1.96
N SER A 37 -1.63 2.01 -1.26
CA SER A 37 -1.34 1.92 0.17
C SER A 37 -2.56 1.68 1.06
N ALA A 38 -3.73 2.26 0.76
CA ALA A 38 -4.94 1.99 1.53
C ALA A 38 -5.52 0.60 1.26
N ARG A 39 -5.51 0.18 -0.01
CA ARG A 39 -5.99 -1.15 -0.40
C ARG A 39 -5.19 -2.22 0.31
N VAL A 40 -3.86 -2.09 0.34
CA VAL A 40 -2.97 -3.00 1.07
C VAL A 40 -3.18 -2.92 2.59
N ARG A 41 -3.29 -1.73 3.19
CA ARG A 41 -3.56 -1.62 4.65
C ARG A 41 -4.87 -2.31 5.03
N ARG A 42 -5.91 -2.13 4.21
CA ARG A 42 -7.20 -2.76 4.43
C ARG A 42 -7.09 -4.27 4.28
N GLY A 43 -6.46 -4.74 3.20
CA GLY A 43 -6.20 -6.16 2.98
C GLY A 43 -5.45 -6.81 4.15
N LEU A 44 -4.39 -6.18 4.66
CA LEU A 44 -3.67 -6.65 5.86
C LEU A 44 -4.60 -6.76 7.08
N SER A 45 -5.39 -5.72 7.34
CA SER A 45 -6.32 -5.69 8.49
C SER A 45 -7.39 -6.78 8.39
N ASP A 46 -7.95 -6.99 7.20
CA ASP A 46 -8.99 -7.99 6.96
C ASP A 46 -8.40 -9.41 7.06
N MET A 47 -7.21 -9.63 6.49
CA MET A 47 -6.44 -10.88 6.59
C MET A 47 -6.06 -11.25 8.03
N GLU A 48 -5.69 -10.27 8.87
CA GLU A 48 -5.34 -10.45 10.28
C GLU A 48 -6.58 -10.71 11.18
N SER A 49 -7.76 -10.25 10.78
CA SER A 49 -8.98 -10.32 11.61
C SER A 49 -9.88 -11.49 11.24
N ASN A 50 -10.48 -11.44 10.06
CA ASN A 50 -11.50 -12.39 9.61
C ASN A 50 -10.99 -13.31 8.48
N GLY A 51 -9.82 -13.04 7.93
CA GLY A 51 -9.37 -13.59 6.67
C GLY A 51 -9.80 -12.68 5.50
N LEU A 52 -8.97 -12.63 4.47
CA LEU A 52 -9.16 -11.83 3.28
C LEU A 52 -9.54 -12.73 2.12
N ARG A 53 -10.68 -12.47 1.49
CA ARG A 53 -11.27 -13.31 0.43
C ARG A 53 -11.11 -12.70 -0.95
N GLU A 54 -11.12 -13.55 -1.97
CA GLU A 54 -11.13 -13.12 -3.36
C GLU A 54 -12.36 -12.22 -3.62
N GLY A 55 -12.12 -11.11 -4.32
CA GLY A 55 -13.11 -10.06 -4.56
C GLY A 55 -13.21 -9.00 -3.47
N GLU A 56 -12.57 -9.18 -2.31
CA GLU A 56 -12.46 -8.13 -1.29
C GLU A 56 -11.38 -7.09 -1.64
N THR A 57 -11.55 -5.88 -1.11
CA THR A 57 -10.61 -4.78 -1.39
C THR A 57 -9.24 -5.06 -0.78
N GLY A 58 -8.21 -5.10 -1.62
CA GLY A 58 -6.85 -5.38 -1.20
C GLY A 58 -6.42 -6.84 -1.37
N TYR A 59 -7.32 -7.74 -1.79
CA TYR A 59 -6.97 -9.16 -2.01
C TYR A 59 -5.85 -9.32 -3.04
N SER A 60 -6.02 -8.76 -4.24
CA SER A 60 -5.03 -8.83 -5.32
C SER A 60 -3.68 -8.27 -4.89
N GLU A 61 -3.66 -7.12 -4.25
CA GLU A 61 -2.43 -6.45 -3.86
C GLU A 61 -1.71 -7.20 -2.74
N ILE A 62 -2.46 -7.81 -1.81
CA ILE A 62 -1.88 -8.65 -0.76
C ILE A 62 -1.36 -9.95 -1.34
N LYS A 63 -2.09 -10.60 -2.25
CA LYS A 63 -1.63 -11.79 -2.98
C LYS A 63 -0.28 -11.49 -3.66
N ASP A 64 -0.23 -10.44 -4.49
CA ASP A 64 0.98 -10.03 -5.19
C ASP A 64 2.14 -9.75 -4.22
N GLU A 65 1.89 -9.03 -3.13
CA GLU A 65 2.94 -8.71 -2.15
C GLU A 65 3.46 -9.94 -1.42
N LEU A 66 2.58 -10.87 -1.04
CA LEU A 66 2.98 -12.11 -0.39
C LEU A 66 3.71 -13.05 -1.36
N GLU A 67 3.23 -13.23 -2.59
CA GLU A 67 3.94 -14.01 -3.63
C GLU A 67 5.36 -13.48 -3.85
N ASN A 68 5.53 -12.15 -3.90
CA ASN A 68 6.82 -11.50 -4.04
C ASN A 68 7.74 -11.72 -2.81
N ILE A 69 7.20 -11.62 -1.60
CA ILE A 69 7.98 -11.78 -0.36
C ILE A 69 8.40 -13.23 -0.15
N TYR A 70 7.45 -14.16 -0.33
CA TYR A 70 7.69 -15.59 -0.16
C TYR A 70 8.36 -16.23 -1.38
N ARG A 71 8.46 -15.50 -2.51
CA ARG A 71 9.06 -15.93 -3.78
C ARG A 71 8.44 -17.20 -4.33
N LEU A 72 7.12 -17.27 -4.30
CA LEU A 72 6.34 -18.38 -4.82
C LEU A 72 5.04 -17.86 -5.42
N ASP A 73 4.58 -18.50 -6.49
CA ASP A 73 3.29 -18.21 -7.10
C ASP A 73 2.22 -19.01 -6.33
N PHE A 74 1.16 -18.33 -5.91
CA PHE A 74 0.05 -19.01 -5.24
C PHE A 74 -0.77 -19.77 -6.29
N PRO A 75 -1.35 -20.92 -5.93
CA PRO A 75 -2.31 -21.59 -6.80
C PRO A 75 -3.43 -20.64 -7.22
N ASP A 76 -3.91 -20.76 -8.47
CA ASP A 76 -5.01 -19.95 -9.00
C ASP A 76 -6.33 -20.18 -8.23
N GLU A 77 -6.45 -21.36 -7.64
CA GLU A 77 -7.57 -21.82 -6.82
C GLU A 77 -7.57 -21.26 -5.38
N VAL A 78 -6.57 -20.46 -4.99
CA VAL A 78 -6.61 -19.76 -3.70
C VAL A 78 -7.72 -18.70 -3.72
N TRP A 79 -8.72 -18.89 -2.87
CA TRP A 79 -9.88 -18.01 -2.75
C TRP A 79 -9.86 -17.18 -1.46
N ALA A 80 -9.05 -17.57 -0.45
CA ALA A 80 -8.89 -16.78 0.77
C ALA A 80 -7.50 -16.94 1.39
N VAL A 81 -7.09 -15.91 2.13
CA VAL A 81 -5.82 -15.82 2.83
C VAL A 81 -6.07 -15.39 4.28
N ARG A 82 -5.46 -16.05 5.26
CA ARG A 82 -5.61 -15.71 6.68
C ARG A 82 -4.31 -15.83 7.45
N VAL A 83 -4.11 -14.97 8.45
CA VAL A 83 -3.00 -15.14 9.40
C VAL A 83 -3.41 -16.09 10.52
N GLY A 84 -2.54 -17.04 10.85
CA GLY A 84 -2.72 -17.93 11.98
C GLY A 84 -1.40 -18.24 12.70
N PHE A 85 -1.51 -18.87 13.87
CA PHE A 85 -0.35 -19.30 14.65
C PHE A 85 -0.09 -20.79 14.41
N TYR A 86 1.10 -21.11 13.90
CA TYR A 86 1.49 -22.50 13.62
C TYR A 86 1.78 -23.31 14.91
N THR A 87 2.03 -22.64 16.04
CA THR A 87 2.24 -23.32 17.35
C THR A 87 1.62 -22.53 18.49
N MET A 88 1.06 -23.21 19.50
CA MET A 88 0.61 -22.62 20.78
C MET A 88 1.77 -22.13 21.68
N SER A 89 2.91 -21.73 21.10
CA SER A 89 4.05 -21.20 21.84
C SER A 89 3.88 -19.70 22.08
N ARG A 90 4.36 -19.21 23.24
CA ARG A 90 4.42 -17.77 23.57
C ARG A 90 5.28 -16.96 22.59
N TYR A 91 6.13 -17.65 21.80
CA TYR A 91 6.95 -17.13 20.71
C TYR A 91 6.54 -17.72 19.35
N GLY A 92 5.28 -18.10 19.19
CA GLY A 92 4.77 -18.80 18.02
C GLY A 92 5.06 -18.05 16.72
N PHE A 93 5.46 -18.82 15.71
CA PHE A 93 5.63 -18.37 14.34
C PHE A 93 4.26 -18.06 13.74
N GLU A 94 4.08 -16.84 13.24
CA GLU A 94 2.89 -16.47 12.50
C GLU A 94 3.05 -16.91 11.05
N SER A 95 2.04 -17.59 10.53
CA SER A 95 2.03 -18.15 9.19
C SER A 95 0.78 -17.68 8.46
N VAL A 96 0.93 -17.53 7.15
CA VAL A 96 -0.18 -17.19 6.27
C VAL A 96 -0.78 -18.49 5.76
N TYR A 97 -2.07 -18.70 5.96
CA TYR A 97 -2.81 -19.87 5.50
C TYR A 97 -3.54 -19.52 4.21
N LEU A 98 -3.35 -20.35 3.18
CA LEU A 98 -4.03 -20.27 1.90
C LEU A 98 -5.15 -21.29 1.87
N PHE A 99 -6.36 -20.84 1.58
CA PHE A 99 -7.53 -21.69 1.41
C PHE A 99 -7.75 -21.94 -0.08
N VAL A 100 -7.74 -23.21 -0.48
CA VAL A 100 -7.80 -23.63 -1.89
C VAL A 100 -9.15 -24.20 -2.29
N ASP A 101 -9.95 -24.69 -1.34
CA ASP A 101 -11.29 -25.19 -1.59
C ASP A 101 -12.33 -24.32 -0.86
N PRO A 102 -13.29 -23.68 -1.54
CA PRO A 102 -14.36 -22.92 -0.91
C PRO A 102 -15.46 -23.80 -0.28
N GLU A 103 -15.54 -25.07 -0.65
CA GLU A 103 -16.47 -26.06 -0.07
C GLU A 103 -15.87 -26.77 1.15
N ASP A 104 -14.54 -26.83 1.26
CA ASP A 104 -13.80 -27.42 2.38
C ASP A 104 -12.82 -26.41 3.02
N GLU A 105 -13.28 -25.69 4.06
CA GLU A 105 -12.45 -24.74 4.82
C GLU A 105 -11.29 -25.42 5.58
N ASP A 106 -11.29 -26.75 5.74
CA ASP A 106 -10.19 -27.48 6.38
C ASP A 106 -9.03 -27.72 5.39
N GLU A 107 -9.26 -27.60 4.07
CA GLU A 107 -8.21 -27.69 3.06
C GLU A 107 -7.42 -26.37 2.95
N GLN A 108 -6.48 -26.21 3.87
CA GLN A 108 -5.57 -25.07 3.94
C GLN A 108 -4.10 -25.47 3.76
N LYS A 109 -3.32 -24.60 3.12
CA LYS A 109 -1.86 -24.72 2.99
C LYS A 109 -1.18 -23.60 3.78
N ALA A 110 -0.33 -23.94 4.75
CA ALA A 110 0.39 -22.94 5.54
C ALA A 110 1.66 -22.46 4.81
N LEU A 111 1.71 -21.19 4.42
CA LEU A 111 2.92 -20.52 3.94
C LEU A 111 3.94 -20.38 5.06
N GLY A 112 5.10 -20.98 4.87
CA GLY A 112 6.16 -21.04 5.88
C GLY A 112 6.71 -22.46 5.99
N LYS A 113 6.74 -23.00 7.21
CA LYS A 113 7.44 -24.25 7.53
C LYS A 113 6.97 -25.46 6.70
N GLU A 114 5.69 -25.55 6.34
CA GLU A 114 5.17 -26.66 5.50
C GLU A 114 5.68 -26.59 4.05
N LEU A 115 5.92 -25.37 3.54
CA LEU A 115 6.61 -25.14 2.26
C LEU A 115 8.13 -25.05 2.41
N GLY A 116 8.67 -25.30 3.61
CA GLY A 116 10.11 -25.21 3.91
C GLY A 116 10.66 -23.78 3.96
N LEU A 117 9.81 -22.76 4.00
CA LEU A 117 10.20 -21.36 3.97
C LEU A 117 10.38 -20.80 5.39
N PRO A 118 11.52 -20.17 5.72
CA PRO A 118 11.80 -19.61 7.03
C PRO A 118 11.21 -18.21 7.24
N VAL A 119 10.13 -17.86 6.53
CA VAL A 119 9.57 -16.49 6.51
C VAL A 119 8.39 -16.38 7.47
N ASP A 120 8.63 -15.71 8.60
CA ASP A 120 7.59 -15.36 9.58
C ASP A 120 6.69 -14.28 9.00
N TYR A 121 5.38 -14.42 9.14
CA TYR A 121 4.42 -13.41 8.69
C TYR A 121 4.73 -12.02 9.27
N ARG A 122 5.29 -11.91 10.48
CA ARG A 122 5.71 -10.63 11.05
C ARG A 122 6.73 -9.89 10.18
N VAL A 123 7.67 -10.63 9.59
CA VAL A 123 8.67 -10.08 8.67
C VAL A 123 7.99 -9.64 7.37
N ALA A 124 7.05 -10.45 6.85
CA ALA A 124 6.27 -10.06 5.68
C ALA A 124 5.46 -8.78 5.94
N ARG A 125 4.78 -8.70 7.07
CA ARG A 125 4.00 -7.55 7.53
C ARG A 125 4.85 -6.28 7.64
N GLU A 126 6.01 -6.37 8.31
CA GLU A 126 6.94 -5.24 8.43
C GLU A 126 7.43 -4.77 7.06
N THR A 127 7.74 -5.71 6.16
CA THR A 127 8.18 -5.39 4.79
C THR A 127 7.09 -4.65 4.01
N ILE A 128 5.84 -5.12 4.09
CA ILE A 128 4.69 -4.47 3.44
C ILE A 128 4.45 -3.08 4.03
N GLN A 129 4.50 -2.94 5.36
CA GLN A 129 4.34 -1.65 6.03
C GLN A 129 5.43 -0.65 5.62
N GLN A 130 6.70 -1.08 5.53
CA GLN A 130 7.78 -0.22 5.04
C GLN A 130 7.57 0.24 3.60
N LYS A 131 7.06 -0.63 2.71
CA LYS A 131 6.71 -0.25 1.33
C LYS A 131 5.59 0.78 1.30
N ILE A 132 4.53 0.56 2.07
CA ILE A 132 3.41 1.50 2.22
C ILE A 132 3.92 2.87 2.65
N ASP A 133 4.75 2.93 3.67
CA ASP A 133 5.27 4.18 4.22
C ASP A 133 6.21 4.88 3.23
N THR A 134 7.05 4.12 2.52
CA THR A 134 7.92 4.64 1.46
C THR A 134 7.09 5.25 0.32
N TRP A 135 6.00 4.58 -0.06
CA TRP A 135 5.12 5.06 -1.11
C TRP A 135 4.40 6.34 -0.70
N GLN A 136 3.89 6.41 0.53
CA GLN A 136 3.27 7.62 1.07
C GLN A 136 4.27 8.78 1.18
N ALA A 137 5.49 8.51 1.61
CA ALA A 137 6.57 9.49 1.63
C ALA A 137 6.90 9.99 0.22
N GLY A 138 6.90 9.11 -0.79
CA GLY A 138 7.07 9.47 -2.20
C GLY A 138 5.98 10.39 -2.72
N VAL A 139 4.71 10.09 -2.43
CA VAL A 139 3.56 10.95 -2.79
C VAL A 139 3.69 12.34 -2.16
N ARG A 140 4.00 12.40 -0.87
CA ARG A 140 4.22 13.68 -0.17
C ARG A 140 5.41 14.44 -0.74
N GLY A 141 6.52 13.75 -1.01
CA GLY A 141 7.73 14.33 -1.60
C GLY A 141 7.46 14.95 -2.98
N PHE A 142 6.68 14.27 -3.82
CA PHE A 142 6.25 14.80 -5.10
C PHE A 142 5.38 16.06 -4.95
N GLY A 143 4.42 16.04 -4.02
CA GLY A 143 3.62 17.21 -3.72
C GLY A 143 4.46 18.40 -3.22
N PHE A 144 5.46 18.18 -2.37
CA PHE A 144 6.39 19.23 -1.94
C PHE A 144 7.22 19.80 -3.09
N LEU A 145 7.63 18.97 -4.04
CA LEU A 145 8.37 19.43 -5.22
C LEU A 145 7.50 20.35 -6.10
N LEU A 146 6.22 20.04 -6.25
CA LEU A 146 5.26 20.89 -6.95
C LEU A 146 5.07 22.23 -6.23
N LEU A 147 4.90 22.22 -4.90
CA LEU A 147 4.84 23.44 -4.09
C LEU A 147 6.10 24.29 -4.25
N ALA A 148 7.28 23.68 -4.16
CA ALA A 148 8.54 24.42 -4.30
C ALA A 148 8.66 25.06 -5.69
N THR A 149 8.24 24.34 -6.73
CA THR A 149 8.26 24.82 -8.12
C THR A 149 7.23 25.93 -8.34
N GLY A 150 6.01 25.78 -7.82
CA GLY A 150 4.96 26.80 -7.92
C GLY A 150 5.36 28.10 -7.21
N PHE A 151 5.91 27.99 -6.01
CA PHE A 151 6.47 29.12 -5.27
C PHE A 151 7.62 29.82 -6.01
N LEU A 152 8.55 29.05 -6.60
CA LEU A 152 9.64 29.62 -7.40
C LEU A 152 9.12 30.37 -8.64
N LEU A 153 8.11 29.83 -9.33
CA LEU A 153 7.51 30.49 -10.48
C LEU A 153 6.84 31.82 -10.10
N GLN A 154 6.18 31.88 -8.93
CA GLN A 154 5.61 33.12 -8.40
C GLN A 154 6.70 34.15 -8.08
N ILE A 155 7.82 33.74 -7.46
CA ILE A 155 8.96 34.63 -7.20
C ILE A 155 9.49 35.21 -8.50
N VAL A 156 9.76 34.36 -9.50
CA VAL A 156 10.28 34.81 -10.80
C VAL A 156 9.28 35.73 -11.48
N GLY A 157 7.98 35.38 -11.50
CA GLY A 157 6.91 36.22 -12.07
C GLY A 157 6.79 37.58 -11.39
N ASN A 158 7.06 37.67 -10.09
CA ASN A 158 7.04 38.95 -9.35
C ASN A 158 8.30 39.80 -9.59
N LEU A 159 9.41 39.22 -10.06
CA LEU A 159 10.67 39.92 -10.31
C LEU A 159 10.82 40.44 -11.74
N ILE A 160 10.03 39.94 -12.70
CA ILE A 160 10.07 40.32 -14.13
C ILE A 160 8.81 41.05 -14.59
#